data_AF-A0AAF0DK94-F1
#
_entry.id   AF-A0AAF0DK94-F1
#
_cell.length_a   1.000
_cell.length_b   1.000
_cell.length_c   1.000
_cell.angle_alpha   90.00
_cell.angle_beta   90.00
_cell.angle_gamma   90.00
#
_symmetry.space_group_name_H-M   'P 1'
#
loop_
_entity.id
_entity.type
_entity.pdbx_description
1 polymer ?
#
loop_
_entity_poly.entity_id
_entity_poly.type
_entity_poly.pdbx_seq_one_letter_code
_entity_poly.pdbx_strand_id
1 'polypeptide(L)'
;MRSSEEKQNQQCQFSGEACSTESPHYRKVISHIFGRNKRCTIGVPDFVWIYYCRKHYQRARYRTGEWPFRQCDLAMDTIKNMRAWGGVEDFNLQLRRRETQRSTENEDLDDGEHSTIVSADQASGDSITISTPRDNDEVPSPETAAKEDCDLSSRGSPETPEPKKRSPKIVPRPVPDWLYDRIGNNKSFSEVLQMLRDLRQHLQQLVDDDHEAHFPDIEILPNLRQQSPVVRTAAGKSRRVNSRGAVGKPAKK
;
A
#
# COMPACT_ATOMS: atom_id res chain seq x y z
N MET A 1 -15.24 37.04 -6.40
CA MET A 1 -13.91 36.78 -5.81
C MET A 1 -14.10 35.81 -4.64
N ARG A 2 -13.65 34.55 -4.74
CA ARG A 2 -13.75 33.56 -3.63
C ARG A 2 -12.92 32.30 -3.92
N SER A 3 -11.59 32.42 -3.97
CA SER A 3 -10.69 31.32 -4.41
C SER A 3 -9.27 31.38 -3.85
N SER A 4 -9.03 32.13 -2.77
CA SER A 4 -7.67 32.46 -2.31
C SER A 4 -7.34 32.02 -0.88
N GLU A 5 -8.33 31.71 -0.05
CA GLU A 5 -8.18 31.62 1.42
C GLU A 5 -8.04 30.19 1.97
N GLU A 6 -8.24 29.16 1.14
CA GLU A 6 -8.24 27.75 1.61
C GLU A 6 -6.91 27.00 1.33
N LYS A 7 -5.85 27.74 1.01
CA LYS A 7 -4.47 27.26 1.22
C LYS A 7 -4.11 27.37 2.71
N GLN A 8 -4.77 26.56 3.55
CA GLN A 8 -4.30 26.38 4.93
C GLN A 8 -2.84 25.89 4.87
N ASN A 9 -1.95 26.61 5.56
CA ASN A 9 -0.51 26.45 5.39
C ASN A 9 -0.08 25.06 5.90
N GLN A 10 0.31 24.16 4.99
CA GLN A 10 0.70 22.77 5.32
C GLN A 10 2.06 22.73 6.02
N GLN A 11 2.15 23.25 7.24
CA GLN A 11 3.37 23.30 8.02
C GLN A 11 3.88 21.90 8.38
N CYS A 12 5.20 21.73 8.37
CA CYS A 12 5.84 20.47 8.72
C CYS A 12 5.90 20.28 10.25
N GLN A 13 5.05 19.41 10.77
CA GLN A 13 4.83 19.13 12.19
C GLN A 13 5.88 18.15 12.79
N PHE A 14 7.14 18.18 12.32
CA PHE A 14 8.15 17.18 12.73
C PHE A 14 8.56 17.31 14.21
N SER A 15 8.86 18.54 14.65
CA SER A 15 9.27 18.89 16.01
C SER A 15 8.29 19.85 16.72
N GLY A 16 7.12 20.12 16.14
CA GLY A 16 6.21 21.20 16.57
C GLY A 16 6.67 22.62 16.17
N GLU A 17 7.97 22.86 16.11
CA GLU A 17 8.60 24.14 15.76
C GLU A 17 8.48 24.54 14.26
N ALA A 18 8.96 25.75 13.96
CA ALA A 18 9.11 26.25 12.59
C ALA A 18 10.13 25.41 11.79
N CYS A 19 9.76 25.03 10.56
CA CYS A 19 10.51 24.06 9.79
C CYS A 19 11.68 24.69 9.00
N SER A 20 12.86 24.75 9.62
CA SER A 20 14.17 25.24 9.11
C SER A 20 14.74 24.55 7.85
N THR A 21 13.93 23.81 7.09
CA THR A 21 14.40 23.02 5.94
C THR A 21 14.00 23.58 4.58
N GLU A 22 13.14 24.62 4.57
CA GLU A 22 12.65 25.37 3.40
C GLU A 22 12.08 24.50 2.26
N SER A 23 11.70 23.25 2.57
CA SER A 23 11.33 22.28 1.55
C SER A 23 9.86 22.44 1.13
N PRO A 24 9.56 22.80 -0.14
CA PRO A 24 8.20 23.09 -0.62
C PRO A 24 7.33 21.84 -0.80
N HIS A 25 7.85 20.65 -0.46
CA HIS A 25 7.20 19.37 -0.72
C HIS A 25 6.80 18.69 0.59
N TYR A 26 5.51 18.79 0.93
CA TYR A 26 4.92 18.19 2.11
C TYR A 26 4.29 16.83 1.82
N ARG A 27 4.12 16.01 2.86
CA ARG A 27 3.58 14.64 2.77
C ARG A 27 2.69 14.34 3.97
N LYS A 28 1.42 13.95 3.71
CA LYS A 28 0.51 13.31 4.69
C LYS A 28 1.18 12.04 5.23
N VAL A 29 1.86 12.13 6.37
CA VAL A 29 2.97 11.23 6.77
C VAL A 29 2.52 9.77 6.83
N ILE A 30 1.53 9.50 7.67
CA ILE A 30 1.06 8.14 7.99
C ILE A 30 -0.24 7.74 7.27
N SER A 31 -0.78 8.60 6.39
CA SER A 31 -2.03 8.32 5.65
C SER A 31 -2.04 7.01 4.83
N HIS A 32 -0.89 6.38 4.62
CA HIS A 32 -0.77 5.05 4.03
C HIS A 32 -1.30 3.94 4.96
N ILE A 33 -1.17 4.07 6.29
CA ILE A 33 -1.79 3.19 7.29
C ILE A 33 -3.32 3.29 7.19
N PHE A 34 -3.84 4.47 6.85
CA PHE A 34 -5.27 4.70 6.68
C PHE A 34 -5.78 4.34 5.27
N GLY A 35 -4.92 3.79 4.40
CA GLY A 35 -5.28 3.36 3.04
C GLY A 35 -5.26 4.46 1.96
N ARG A 36 -4.74 5.67 2.26
CA ARG A 36 -4.53 6.89 1.41
C ARG A 36 -5.39 7.08 0.15
N ASN A 37 -5.27 6.19 -0.84
CA ASN A 37 -5.93 6.26 -2.14
C ASN A 37 -7.35 5.63 -2.11
N LYS A 38 -7.77 5.02 -1.01
CA LYS A 38 -9.12 4.47 -0.82
C LYS A 38 -10.16 5.58 -0.61
N ARG A 39 -11.41 5.31 -1.00
CA ARG A 39 -12.54 6.27 -0.90
C ARG A 39 -12.76 6.81 0.52
N CYS A 40 -12.57 5.96 1.55
CA CYS A 40 -12.65 6.32 2.97
C CYS A 40 -11.70 7.46 3.37
N THR A 41 -10.50 7.55 2.80
CA THR A 41 -9.53 8.61 3.12
C THR A 41 -9.55 9.82 2.20
N ILE A 42 -10.12 9.70 1.00
CA ILE A 42 -10.24 10.82 0.05
C ILE A 42 -11.17 11.91 0.61
N GLY A 43 -12.20 11.54 1.38
CA GLY A 43 -13.11 12.49 2.02
C GLY A 43 -12.62 13.12 3.34
N VAL A 44 -11.41 12.78 3.82
CA VAL A 44 -10.85 13.33 5.07
C VAL A 44 -10.11 14.65 4.78
N PRO A 45 -10.55 15.80 5.35
CA PRO A 45 -9.97 17.12 5.09
C PRO A 45 -8.48 17.20 5.36
N ASP A 46 -7.80 18.11 4.65
CA ASP A 46 -6.35 18.23 4.72
C ASP A 46 -5.84 18.55 6.13
N PHE A 47 -6.51 19.42 6.90
CA PHE A 47 -6.12 19.79 8.27
C PHE A 47 -6.11 18.63 9.29
N VAL A 48 -6.82 17.52 9.02
CA VAL A 48 -6.85 16.35 9.89
C VAL A 48 -5.51 15.59 9.83
N TRP A 49 -4.82 15.68 8.69
CA TRP A 49 -3.61 14.91 8.42
C TRP A 49 -2.35 15.59 8.97
N ILE A 50 -1.46 14.80 9.55
CA ILE A 50 -0.12 15.27 9.94
C ILE A 50 0.78 15.33 8.70
N TYR A 51 1.45 16.47 8.49
CA TYR A 51 2.38 16.69 7.38
C TYR A 51 3.82 16.82 7.87
N TYR A 52 4.75 16.11 7.23
CA TYR A 52 6.18 16.42 7.27
C TYR A 52 6.62 16.89 5.88
N CYS A 53 7.62 17.77 5.83
CA CYS A 53 8.32 18.06 4.57
C CYS A 53 9.16 16.85 4.12
N ARG A 54 9.57 16.81 2.85
CA ARG A 54 10.33 15.70 2.28
C ARG A 54 11.61 15.40 3.06
N LYS A 55 12.37 16.44 3.43
CA LYS A 55 13.63 16.31 4.21
C LYS A 55 13.35 15.67 5.59
N HIS A 56 12.34 16.13 6.33
CA HIS A 56 11.98 15.57 7.64
C HIS A 56 11.44 14.15 7.56
N TYR A 57 10.60 13.84 6.57
CA TYR A 57 10.13 12.46 6.33
C TYR A 57 11.29 11.49 6.08
N GLN A 58 12.33 11.91 5.34
CA GLN A 58 13.52 11.09 5.13
C GLN A 58 14.37 10.94 6.41
N ARG A 59 14.46 11.97 7.25
CA ARG A 59 15.13 11.86 8.57
C ARG A 59 14.41 10.85 9.46
N ALA A 60 13.10 11.04 9.66
CA ALA A 60 12.28 10.22 10.56
C ALA A 60 12.29 8.73 10.20
N ARG A 61 12.30 8.39 8.91
CA ARG A 61 12.15 7.01 8.42
C ARG A 61 13.44 6.22 8.29
N TYR A 62 14.59 6.88 8.11
CA TYR A 62 15.84 6.22 7.67
C TYR A 62 17.07 6.53 8.53
N ARG A 63 16.92 7.22 9.66
CA ARG A 63 18.06 7.58 10.54
C ARG A 63 17.91 7.11 11.99
N THR A 64 16.79 6.50 12.34
CA THR A 64 16.40 6.23 13.73
C THR A 64 15.63 4.92 13.81
N GLY A 65 15.98 4.06 14.78
CA GLY A 65 15.19 2.88 15.15
C GLY A 65 13.76 3.26 15.54
N GLU A 66 13.57 4.46 16.12
CA GLU A 66 12.29 5.09 16.52
C GLU A 66 11.13 5.10 15.52
N TRP A 67 11.35 4.79 14.23
CA TRP A 67 10.33 4.96 13.21
C TRP A 67 9.02 4.16 13.43
N PRO A 68 9.02 2.88 13.90
CA PRO A 68 7.81 2.14 14.26
C PRO A 68 7.02 2.79 15.39
N PHE A 69 7.70 3.23 16.45
CA PHE A 69 7.11 3.95 17.58
C PHE A 69 6.50 5.28 17.10
N ARG A 70 7.24 6.04 16.30
CA ARG A 70 6.76 7.28 15.70
C ARG A 70 5.59 7.07 14.74
N GLN A 71 5.49 5.91 14.06
CA GLN A 71 4.29 5.54 13.31
C GLN A 71 3.07 5.34 14.24
N CYS A 72 3.24 4.71 15.41
CA CYS A 72 2.17 4.53 16.38
C CYS A 72 1.70 5.87 16.96
N ASP A 73 2.64 6.73 17.39
CA ASP A 73 2.33 8.07 17.91
C ASP A 73 1.56 8.91 16.87
N LEU A 74 2.06 8.97 15.63
CA LEU A 74 1.42 9.71 14.53
C LEU A 74 0.05 9.13 14.12
N ALA A 75 -0.15 7.81 14.26
CA ALA A 75 -1.45 7.20 14.07
C ALA A 75 -2.42 7.62 15.19
N MET A 76 -1.99 7.54 16.45
CA MET A 76 -2.80 7.99 17.61
C MET A 76 -3.20 9.46 17.48
N ASP A 77 -2.27 10.35 17.11
CA ASP A 77 -2.56 11.78 16.92
C ASP A 77 -3.50 12.02 15.72
N THR A 78 -3.38 11.25 14.64
CA THR A 78 -4.33 11.33 13.53
C THR A 78 -5.73 10.84 13.93
N ILE A 79 -5.85 9.83 14.78
CA ILE A 79 -7.14 9.40 15.36
C ILE A 79 -7.74 10.49 16.26
N LYS A 80 -6.92 11.19 17.08
CA LYS A 80 -7.36 12.36 17.87
C LYS A 80 -7.88 13.48 16.96
N ASN A 81 -7.17 13.79 15.87
CA ASN A 81 -7.58 14.80 14.88
C ASN A 81 -8.91 14.41 14.20
N MET A 82 -9.07 13.14 13.81
CA MET A 82 -10.34 12.63 13.25
C MET A 82 -11.49 12.75 14.25
N ARG A 83 -11.23 12.53 15.55
CA ARG A 83 -12.22 12.68 16.62
C ARG A 83 -12.61 14.15 16.83
N ALA A 84 -11.64 15.05 16.83
CA ALA A 84 -11.87 16.50 16.96
C ALA A 84 -12.59 17.10 15.74
N TRP A 85 -12.35 16.55 14.54
CA TRP A 85 -13.10 16.88 13.33
C TRP A 85 -14.55 16.36 13.36
N GLY A 86 -14.80 15.24 14.01
CA GLY A 86 -16.14 14.64 14.17
C GLY A 86 -16.72 13.97 12.92
N GLY A 87 -16.10 14.13 11.74
CA GLY A 87 -16.56 13.55 10.48
C GLY A 87 -16.36 12.05 10.29
N VAL A 88 -15.75 11.36 11.27
CA VAL A 88 -15.62 9.89 11.30
C VAL A 88 -16.61 9.30 12.31
N GLU A 89 -17.21 8.18 11.95
CA GLU A 89 -18.14 7.40 12.77
C GLU A 89 -17.38 6.41 13.66
N ASP A 90 -16.74 5.46 13.00
CA ASP A 90 -15.95 4.36 13.54
C ASP A 90 -14.87 3.94 12.50
N PHE A 91 -14.18 2.81 12.73
CA PHE A 91 -13.10 2.34 11.87
C PHE A 91 -13.23 0.85 11.54
N ASN A 92 -12.86 0.46 10.33
CA ASN A 92 -12.57 -0.94 10.00
C ASN A 92 -11.06 -1.17 10.14
N LEU A 93 -10.66 -1.99 11.10
CA LEU A 93 -9.29 -2.45 11.25
C LEU A 93 -9.13 -3.74 10.43
N GLN A 94 -8.20 -3.76 9.49
CA GLN A 94 -8.00 -4.91 8.60
C GLN A 94 -6.52 -5.22 8.39
N LEU A 95 -6.22 -6.49 8.10
CA LEU A 95 -4.93 -6.88 7.53
C LEU A 95 -4.76 -6.22 6.15
N ARG A 96 -3.54 -5.83 5.84
CA ARG A 96 -3.16 -5.33 4.52
C ARG A 96 -2.95 -6.53 3.60
N ARG A 97 -3.38 -6.44 2.33
CA ARG A 97 -3.33 -7.55 1.34
C ARG A 97 -2.04 -8.39 1.32
N ARG A 98 -0.87 -7.76 1.57
CA ARG A 98 0.44 -8.45 1.60
C ARG A 98 0.71 -9.31 2.85
N GLU A 99 -0.13 -9.23 3.88
CA GLU A 99 -0.20 -10.22 4.97
C GLU A 99 -1.23 -11.30 4.63
N THR A 100 -2.42 -10.93 4.17
CA THR A 100 -3.48 -11.88 3.79
C THR A 100 -3.00 -12.95 2.80
N GLN A 101 -2.14 -12.58 1.83
CA GLN A 101 -1.55 -13.53 0.89
C GLN A 101 -0.54 -14.50 1.53
N ARG A 102 0.15 -14.09 2.62
CA ARG A 102 1.03 -14.99 3.39
C ARG A 102 0.25 -15.98 4.23
N SER A 103 -0.92 -15.61 4.73
CA SER A 103 -1.81 -16.52 5.46
C SER A 103 -2.26 -17.66 4.54
N THR A 104 -2.83 -17.32 3.38
CA THR A 104 -3.36 -18.33 2.43
C THR A 104 -2.28 -19.25 1.86
N GLU A 105 -1.09 -18.73 1.54
CA GLU A 105 0.03 -19.54 1.01
C GLU A 105 0.58 -20.57 2.02
N ASN A 106 0.22 -20.48 3.31
CA ASN A 106 0.55 -21.48 4.33
C ASN A 106 -0.59 -22.49 4.59
N GLU A 107 -1.84 -22.15 4.27
CA GLU A 107 -3.00 -23.03 4.48
C GLU A 107 -3.03 -24.16 3.43
N ASP A 108 -2.52 -23.91 2.21
CA ASP A 108 -2.41 -24.88 1.11
C ASP A 108 -1.38 -26.02 1.33
N LEU A 109 -0.83 -26.19 2.55
CA LEU A 109 0.18 -27.20 2.91
C LEU A 109 -0.23 -28.14 4.07
N ASP A 110 -1.40 -27.96 4.68
CA ASP A 110 -1.84 -28.72 5.87
C ASP A 110 -3.11 -29.59 5.64
N ASP A 111 -3.33 -30.06 4.40
CA ASP A 111 -4.38 -31.03 4.07
C ASP A 111 -3.72 -32.33 3.54
N GLY A 112 -3.11 -33.08 4.48
CA GLY A 112 -2.08 -34.08 4.16
C GLY A 112 -2.24 -35.49 4.74
N GLU A 113 -2.99 -35.71 5.83
CA GLU A 113 -3.12 -37.06 6.43
C GLU A 113 -4.46 -37.41 7.11
N HIS A 114 -5.58 -37.35 6.39
CA HIS A 114 -6.78 -38.12 6.80
C HIS A 114 -7.58 -38.75 5.64
N SER A 115 -6.97 -39.71 4.95
CA SER A 115 -7.68 -40.59 4.02
C SER A 115 -7.82 -42.01 4.57
N THR A 116 -9.07 -42.41 4.81
CA THR A 116 -9.51 -43.63 5.48
C THR A 116 -9.04 -44.90 4.76
N ILE A 117 -8.15 -45.68 5.37
CA ILE A 117 -7.78 -47.00 4.84
C ILE A 117 -8.85 -48.03 5.22
N VAL A 118 -9.62 -48.47 4.23
CA VAL A 118 -10.49 -49.66 4.29
C VAL A 118 -9.92 -50.77 3.39
N SER A 119 -10.26 -52.02 3.71
CA SER A 119 -9.44 -53.20 3.41
C SER A 119 -9.70 -53.90 2.06
N ALA A 120 -8.85 -54.91 1.80
CA ALA A 120 -9.04 -56.12 0.97
C ALA A 120 -8.31 -56.20 -0.39
N ASP A 121 -7.19 -56.93 -0.36
CA ASP A 121 -6.86 -58.09 -1.19
C ASP A 121 -7.12 -58.07 -2.72
N GLN A 122 -6.06 -58.23 -3.53
CA GLN A 122 -5.58 -59.56 -4.00
C GLN A 122 -4.27 -59.44 -4.83
N ALA A 123 -3.72 -60.58 -5.26
CA ALA A 123 -2.35 -60.71 -5.77
C ALA A 123 -2.25 -60.97 -7.29
N SER A 124 -1.00 -61.10 -7.79
CA SER A 124 -0.54 -61.16 -9.20
C SER A 124 -0.34 -59.77 -9.82
N GLY A 125 0.78 -59.42 -10.47
CA GLY A 125 2.04 -60.14 -10.65
C GLY A 125 2.34 -60.51 -12.10
N ASP A 126 3.12 -59.67 -12.78
CA ASP A 126 4.17 -60.12 -13.72
C ASP A 126 5.24 -59.02 -13.86
N SER A 127 6.35 -59.34 -14.54
CA SER A 127 7.42 -58.42 -14.90
C SER A 127 7.35 -58.07 -16.38
N ILE A 128 7.83 -56.89 -16.81
CA ILE A 128 8.64 -56.69 -18.04
C ILE A 128 9.09 -55.22 -18.18
N THR A 129 10.09 -55.01 -19.02
CA THR A 129 10.94 -53.82 -19.12
C THR A 129 10.62 -52.91 -20.31
N ILE A 130 11.23 -51.72 -20.25
CA ILE A 130 12.02 -51.10 -21.34
C ILE A 130 11.46 -49.88 -22.12
N SER A 131 12.34 -48.89 -22.23
CA SER A 131 12.51 -47.85 -23.27
C SER A 131 11.56 -46.66 -23.42
N THR A 132 12.21 -45.49 -23.43
CA THR A 132 11.83 -44.27 -24.16
C THR A 132 11.92 -44.45 -25.68
N PRO A 133 11.33 -43.52 -26.45
CA PRO A 133 12.06 -42.95 -27.59
C PRO A 133 12.43 -41.47 -27.41
N ARG A 134 13.44 -41.02 -28.16
CA ARG A 134 13.66 -39.63 -28.57
C ARG A 134 13.14 -39.45 -30.00
N ASP A 135 13.00 -38.20 -30.44
CA ASP A 135 13.65 -37.62 -31.64
C ASP A 135 13.46 -36.08 -31.54
N ASN A 136 14.40 -35.19 -31.88
CA ASN A 136 15.13 -34.93 -33.15
C ASN A 136 14.21 -34.31 -34.24
N ASP A 137 14.66 -33.44 -35.14
CA ASP A 137 16.00 -32.85 -35.39
C ASP A 137 15.96 -31.30 -35.19
N GLU A 138 16.72 -30.35 -35.78
CA GLU A 138 17.71 -30.29 -36.87
C GLU A 138 18.69 -29.10 -36.64
N VAL A 139 19.91 -29.15 -37.20
CA VAL A 139 20.81 -27.98 -37.42
C VAL A 139 21.62 -28.19 -38.71
N PRO A 140 21.78 -27.17 -39.57
CA PRO A 140 23.07 -27.00 -40.26
C PRO A 140 23.55 -25.54 -40.45
N SER A 141 24.87 -25.40 -40.63
CA SER A 141 25.61 -24.26 -41.21
C SER A 141 26.04 -24.65 -42.66
N PRO A 142 26.99 -24.02 -43.42
CA PRO A 142 27.93 -22.91 -43.14
C PRO A 142 28.16 -21.86 -44.30
N GLU A 143 29.12 -20.93 -44.12
CA GLU A 143 30.07 -20.34 -45.12
C GLU A 143 29.56 -19.56 -46.38
N THR A 144 30.30 -18.69 -47.10
CA THR A 144 31.69 -18.12 -47.04
C THR A 144 31.76 -16.71 -47.74
N ALA A 145 32.85 -15.94 -47.49
CA ALA A 145 33.49 -14.92 -48.38
C ALA A 145 32.76 -13.56 -48.71
N ALA A 146 33.43 -12.43 -49.03
CA ALA A 146 34.81 -11.95 -48.77
C ALA A 146 35.06 -10.45 -49.19
N LYS A 147 35.68 -9.63 -48.30
CA LYS A 147 36.49 -8.39 -48.56
C LYS A 147 35.77 -7.13 -49.17
N GLU A 148 36.28 -5.88 -49.20
CA GLU A 148 37.54 -5.16 -48.83
C GLU A 148 37.28 -3.83 -48.05
N ASP A 149 38.33 -3.27 -47.42
CA ASP A 149 38.68 -1.88 -46.93
C ASP A 149 37.64 -0.71 -46.85
N CYS A 150 37.80 0.36 -46.02
CA CYS A 150 39.00 0.96 -45.39
C CYS A 150 38.75 1.78 -44.08
N ASP A 151 39.85 2.09 -43.36
CA ASP A 151 40.22 3.22 -42.44
C ASP A 151 39.15 4.15 -41.75
N LEU A 152 39.33 4.72 -40.54
CA LEU A 152 40.46 4.80 -39.59
C LEU A 152 40.02 5.18 -38.14
N SER A 153 40.72 4.68 -37.12
CA SER A 153 40.84 5.17 -35.71
C SER A 153 39.62 5.63 -34.89
N SER A 154 39.33 4.92 -33.78
CA SER A 154 39.73 5.39 -32.42
C SER A 154 39.40 4.43 -31.26
N ARG A 155 40.42 4.19 -30.41
CA ARG A 155 40.42 3.81 -28.98
C ARG A 155 39.15 3.17 -28.38
N GLY A 156 39.23 1.89 -28.04
CA GLY A 156 38.22 1.21 -27.24
C GLY A 156 38.29 1.48 -25.73
N SER A 157 37.16 1.25 -25.06
CA SER A 157 37.01 1.03 -23.62
C SER A 157 36.24 -0.30 -23.42
N PRO A 158 36.54 -1.10 -22.39
CA PRO A 158 35.78 -2.33 -22.15
C PRO A 158 34.39 -2.01 -21.59
N GLU A 159 33.34 -2.28 -22.37
CA GLU A 159 31.96 -2.17 -21.90
C GLU A 159 31.64 -3.28 -20.89
N THR A 160 31.70 -2.94 -19.61
CA THR A 160 31.12 -3.79 -18.55
C THR A 160 29.60 -3.72 -18.63
N PRO A 161 28.87 -4.86 -18.66
CA PRO A 161 27.42 -4.83 -18.78
C PRO A 161 26.77 -4.28 -17.50
N GLU A 162 26.16 -3.09 -17.60
CA GLU A 162 25.42 -2.41 -16.52
C GLU A 162 24.47 -3.38 -15.79
N PRO A 163 24.63 -3.61 -14.48
CA PRO A 163 23.83 -4.59 -13.76
C PRO A 163 22.38 -4.10 -13.63
N LYS A 164 21.48 -4.76 -14.38
CA LYS A 164 20.02 -4.48 -14.37
C LYS A 164 19.51 -4.42 -12.93
N LYS A 165 19.08 -3.21 -12.52
CA LYS A 165 18.72 -2.87 -11.13
C LYS A 165 17.56 -3.74 -10.65
N ARG A 166 17.88 -4.77 -9.86
CA ARG A 166 16.91 -5.71 -9.28
C ARG A 166 15.89 -4.93 -8.43
N SER A 167 14.62 -5.30 -8.53
CA SER A 167 13.56 -4.72 -7.70
C SER A 167 13.86 -4.98 -6.21
N PRO A 168 13.62 -4.01 -5.31
CA PRO A 168 13.93 -4.18 -3.89
C PRO A 168 13.18 -5.38 -3.28
N LYS A 169 13.92 -6.30 -2.64
CA LYS A 169 13.32 -7.45 -1.95
C LYS A 169 12.37 -6.93 -0.86
N ILE A 170 11.10 -7.36 -0.94
CA ILE A 170 10.07 -6.91 -0.01
C ILE A 170 10.26 -7.66 1.31
N VAL A 171 10.68 -6.95 2.36
CA VAL A 171 10.78 -7.54 3.70
C VAL A 171 9.36 -7.71 4.29
N PRO A 172 9.00 -8.90 4.79
CA PRO A 172 7.75 -9.10 5.51
C PRO A 172 7.77 -8.30 6.82
N ARG A 173 6.62 -7.75 7.22
CA ARG A 173 6.42 -7.11 8.53
C ARG A 173 5.27 -7.87 9.20
N PRO A 174 5.57 -8.96 9.94
CA PRO A 174 4.53 -9.83 10.48
C PRO A 174 3.60 -9.04 11.40
N VAL A 175 2.33 -9.39 11.36
CA VAL A 175 1.30 -8.94 12.29
C VAL A 175 1.39 -9.85 13.54
N PRO A 176 1.52 -9.30 14.77
CA PRO A 176 1.52 -10.11 15.98
C PRO A 176 0.19 -10.84 16.20
N ASP A 177 0.23 -12.06 16.71
CA ASP A 177 -0.95 -12.95 16.81
C ASP A 177 -2.13 -12.31 17.55
N TRP A 178 -1.87 -11.64 18.68
CA TRP A 178 -2.89 -10.92 19.47
C TRP A 178 -3.60 -9.79 18.70
N LEU A 179 -2.99 -9.29 17.62
CA LEU A 179 -3.55 -8.22 16.79
C LEU A 179 -4.58 -8.75 15.79
N TYR A 180 -4.59 -10.06 15.50
CA TYR A 180 -5.65 -10.71 14.70
C TYR A 180 -7.01 -10.63 15.42
N ASP A 181 -7.06 -10.89 16.74
CA ASP A 181 -8.27 -10.73 17.57
C ASP A 181 -8.87 -9.31 17.54
N ARG A 182 -8.04 -8.29 17.22
CA ARG A 182 -8.47 -6.89 17.18
C ARG A 182 -9.03 -6.49 15.81
N ILE A 183 -8.80 -7.27 14.76
CA ILE A 183 -9.33 -7.05 13.40
C ILE A 183 -10.86 -6.99 13.42
N GLY A 184 -11.43 -6.34 12.41
CA GLY A 184 -12.88 -6.27 12.18
C GLY A 184 -13.40 -4.86 11.97
N ASN A 185 -14.70 -4.78 11.72
CA ASN A 185 -15.41 -3.54 11.41
C ASN A 185 -15.84 -2.78 12.67
N ASN A 186 -16.30 -1.54 12.48
CA ASN A 186 -17.00 -0.72 13.47
C ASN A 186 -16.26 -0.47 14.80
N LYS A 187 -14.92 -0.52 14.81
CA LYS A 187 -14.07 -0.25 15.98
C LYS A 187 -14.17 1.23 16.35
N SER A 188 -14.44 1.52 17.62
CA SER A 188 -14.51 2.90 18.11
C SER A 188 -13.15 3.59 18.17
N PHE A 189 -13.15 4.92 18.28
CA PHE A 189 -11.94 5.71 18.57
C PHE A 189 -11.18 5.21 19.79
N SER A 190 -11.88 4.71 20.82
CA SER A 190 -11.26 4.23 22.06
C SER A 190 -10.53 2.90 21.85
N GLU A 191 -11.13 1.96 21.12
CA GLU A 191 -10.50 0.67 20.78
C GLU A 191 -9.28 0.86 19.87
N VAL A 192 -9.39 1.69 18.83
CA VAL A 192 -8.26 1.95 17.91
C VAL A 192 -7.12 2.67 18.64
N LEU A 193 -7.42 3.61 19.54
CA LEU A 193 -6.40 4.24 20.38
C LEU A 193 -5.78 3.25 21.38
N GLN A 194 -6.54 2.30 21.92
CA GLN A 194 -5.98 1.30 22.83
C GLN A 194 -5.09 0.30 22.08
N MET A 195 -5.56 -0.27 20.96
CA MET A 195 -4.76 -1.14 20.09
C MET A 195 -3.43 -0.49 19.67
N LEU A 196 -3.43 0.83 19.39
CA LEU A 196 -2.19 1.56 19.07
C LEU A 196 -1.25 1.77 20.26
N ARG A 197 -1.76 1.77 21.51
CA ARG A 197 -0.92 1.74 22.73
C ARG A 197 -0.37 0.34 22.98
N ASP A 198 -1.22 -0.67 22.91
CA ASP A 198 -0.87 -2.08 23.07
C ASP A 198 0.23 -2.46 22.07
N LEU A 199 0.08 -2.03 20.81
CA LEU A 199 1.08 -2.16 19.76
C LEU A 199 2.37 -1.42 20.09
N ARG A 200 2.29 -0.16 20.56
CA ARG A 200 3.49 0.61 20.95
C ARG A 200 4.25 -0.04 22.12
N GLN A 201 3.54 -0.66 23.06
CA GLN A 201 4.14 -1.43 24.16
C GLN A 201 4.76 -2.74 23.66
N HIS A 202 4.08 -3.48 22.79
CA HIS A 202 4.62 -4.70 22.19
C HIS A 202 5.89 -4.42 21.36
N LEU A 203 5.93 -3.32 20.62
CA LEU A 203 7.15 -2.88 19.92
C LEU A 203 8.29 -2.51 20.88
N GLN A 204 7.99 -2.04 22.10
CA GLN A 204 9.02 -1.79 23.12
C GLN A 204 9.59 -3.11 23.64
N GLN A 205 8.71 -4.05 24.00
CA GLN A 205 9.10 -5.39 24.46
C GLN A 205 10.01 -6.09 23.44
N LEU A 206 9.68 -6.03 22.14
CA LEU A 206 10.56 -6.57 21.10
C LEU A 206 11.96 -5.93 21.09
N VAL A 207 12.09 -4.61 21.32
CA VAL A 207 13.41 -3.95 21.41
C VAL A 207 14.14 -4.32 22.71
N ASP A 208 13.42 -4.45 23.82
CA ASP A 208 13.96 -4.86 25.11
C ASP A 208 14.47 -6.33 25.05
N ASP A 209 13.84 -7.17 24.21
CA ASP A 209 14.21 -8.55 23.88
C ASP A 209 15.24 -8.66 22.71
N ASP A 210 15.89 -7.57 22.29
CA ASP A 210 16.88 -7.48 21.19
C ASP A 210 16.36 -7.88 19.77
N HIS A 211 15.06 -7.74 19.51
CA HIS A 211 14.43 -8.01 18.21
C HIS A 211 14.15 -6.72 17.40
N GLU A 212 14.23 -6.81 16.06
CA GLU A 212 13.98 -5.67 15.16
C GLU A 212 12.49 -5.31 15.09
N ALA A 213 12.04 -4.36 15.90
CA ALA A 213 10.64 -3.90 15.95
C ALA A 213 10.19 -3.22 14.63
N HIS A 214 8.95 -3.51 14.18
CA HIS A 214 8.34 -2.91 12.98
C HIS A 214 6.87 -2.60 13.13
N PHE A 215 6.42 -1.52 12.48
CA PHE A 215 4.99 -1.29 12.35
C PHE A 215 4.36 -2.39 11.45
N PRO A 216 3.34 -3.13 11.92
CA PRO A 216 2.80 -4.31 11.25
C PRO A 216 2.00 -3.98 10.00
N ASP A 217 1.74 -5.00 9.16
CA ASP A 217 0.99 -4.88 7.91
C ASP A 217 -0.53 -4.77 8.12
N ILE A 218 -0.98 -3.74 8.85
CA ILE A 218 -2.39 -3.40 9.06
C ILE A 218 -2.83 -2.15 8.27
N GLU A 219 -4.14 -2.00 8.08
CA GLU A 219 -4.78 -0.75 7.64
C GLU A 219 -5.92 -0.35 8.59
N ILE A 220 -6.02 0.95 8.91
CA ILE A 220 -7.03 1.55 9.80
C ILE A 220 -7.96 2.42 8.95
N LEU A 221 -9.07 1.87 8.44
CA LEU A 221 -9.92 2.56 7.48
C LEU A 221 -11.04 3.35 8.19
N PRO A 222 -11.11 4.68 8.06
CA PRO A 222 -12.14 5.48 8.72
C PRO A 222 -13.48 5.37 7.96
N ASN A 223 -14.54 4.97 8.65
CA ASN A 223 -15.90 5.07 8.11
C ASN A 223 -16.38 6.51 8.31
N LEU A 224 -16.40 7.28 7.22
CA LEU A 224 -16.85 8.67 7.25
C LEU A 224 -18.36 8.71 7.49
N ARG A 225 -18.80 9.58 8.40
CA ARG A 225 -20.22 9.88 8.58
C ARG A 225 -20.80 10.27 7.23
N GLN A 226 -21.90 9.65 6.84
CA GLN A 226 -22.66 10.15 5.71
C GLN A 226 -23.13 11.57 6.08
N GLN A 227 -22.63 12.57 5.36
CA GLN A 227 -23.28 13.87 5.38
C GLN A 227 -24.71 13.62 4.90
N SER A 228 -25.68 13.77 5.81
CA SER A 228 -27.10 13.73 5.46
C SER A 228 -27.27 14.60 4.22
N PRO A 229 -27.88 14.12 3.12
CA PRO A 229 -27.95 14.88 1.90
C PRO A 229 -28.72 16.17 2.22
N VAL A 230 -27.98 17.28 2.34
CA VAL A 230 -28.54 18.61 2.46
C VAL A 230 -29.56 18.69 1.34
N VAL A 231 -30.82 18.94 1.68
CA VAL A 231 -31.90 18.99 0.69
C VAL A 231 -31.65 20.21 -0.17
N ARG A 232 -30.81 20.02 -1.18
CA ARG A 232 -30.61 20.90 -2.32
C ARG A 232 -31.92 20.84 -3.06
N THR A 233 -32.87 21.64 -2.58
CA THR A 233 -34.14 21.92 -3.25
C THR A 233 -33.82 22.05 -4.72
N ALA A 234 -34.46 21.20 -5.53
CA ALA A 234 -34.05 21.03 -6.91
C ALA A 234 -34.41 22.30 -7.68
N ALA A 235 -33.49 23.27 -7.69
CA ALA A 235 -33.46 24.41 -8.59
C ALA A 235 -33.30 23.84 -9.99
N GLY A 236 -34.44 23.42 -10.54
CA GLY A 236 -34.50 22.60 -11.73
C GLY A 236 -33.79 23.30 -12.87
N LYS A 237 -33.12 22.52 -13.72
CA LYS A 237 -32.57 23.04 -14.97
C LYS A 237 -33.72 23.60 -15.79
N SER A 238 -33.94 24.92 -15.70
CA SER A 238 -34.91 25.65 -16.50
C SER A 238 -34.43 25.72 -17.94
N ARG A 239 -34.52 24.57 -18.62
CA ARG A 239 -34.36 24.42 -20.06
C ARG A 239 -35.58 25.12 -20.66
N ARG A 240 -35.45 26.42 -20.91
CA ARG A 240 -36.50 27.31 -21.40
C ARG A 240 -36.91 26.90 -22.82
N VAL A 241 -37.86 25.97 -22.92
CA VAL A 241 -38.46 25.54 -24.18
C VAL A 241 -39.48 26.60 -24.58
N ASN A 242 -39.20 27.33 -25.65
CA ASN A 242 -40.20 28.19 -26.29
C ASN A 242 -41.24 27.32 -27.02
N SER A 243 -42.47 27.81 -27.13
CA SER A 243 -43.68 27.08 -27.55
C SER A 243 -43.73 26.59 -29.01
N ARG A 244 -42.59 26.49 -29.69
CA ARG A 244 -42.43 25.94 -31.07
C ARG A 244 -41.27 24.93 -31.22
N GLY A 245 -40.78 24.35 -30.12
CA GLY A 245 -40.04 23.08 -30.14
C GLY A 245 -38.62 23.04 -30.73
N ALA A 246 -38.06 24.16 -31.19
CA ALA A 246 -36.72 24.21 -31.78
C ALA A 246 -35.60 24.43 -30.73
N VAL A 247 -34.54 23.62 -30.80
CA VAL A 247 -33.34 23.75 -29.94
C VAL A 247 -32.25 24.53 -30.67
N GLY A 248 -32.03 25.79 -30.28
CA GLY A 248 -30.92 26.60 -30.78
C GLY A 248 -29.57 26.11 -30.23
N LYS A 249 -28.60 25.87 -31.11
CA LYS A 249 -27.19 25.64 -30.73
C LYS A 249 -26.55 26.96 -30.31
N PRO A 250 -25.77 27.02 -29.21
CA PRO A 250 -25.03 28.23 -28.86
C PRO A 250 -23.87 28.46 -29.84
N ALA A 251 -23.76 29.68 -30.36
CA ALA A 251 -22.59 30.11 -31.12
C ALA A 251 -21.41 30.41 -30.18
N LYS A 252 -20.18 30.15 -30.64
CA LYS A 252 -18.96 30.54 -29.92
C LYS A 252 -18.69 32.04 -30.09
N LYS A 253 -18.28 32.67 -28.98
CA LYS A 253 -17.29 33.75 -28.92
C LYS A 253 -16.30 33.40 -27.82
#